data_AF-A0A2P5W2G7-F1
#
_entry.id   AF-A0A2P5W2G7-F1
#
_cell.length_a   1.000
_cell.length_b   1.000
_cell.length_c   1.000
_cell.angle_alpha   90.00
_cell.angle_beta   90.00
_cell.angle_gamma   90.00
#
_symmetry.space_group_name_H-M   'P 1'
#
loop_
_entity.id
_entity.type
_entity.pdbx_description
1 polymer ?
#
loop_
_entity_poly.entity_id
_entity_poly.type
_entity_poly.pdbx_seq_one_letter_code
_entity_poly.pdbx_strand_id
1 'polypeptide(L)'
;MENQKPLQNGNNVAGDDRSRVGDGSALIFLGTGCSSAVPNAMCLIQPSDPPCHVCSQSLSIPPEHNPNYRCNTSLLIDYCSTNGMHNYIIIDVGKTFKEQVLRWFTFHKIPRIDSVS
;
A
#
# COMPACT_ATOMS: atom_id res chain seq x y z
N MET A 1 39.23 -44.70 33.89
CA MET A 1 38.63 -45.27 32.67
C MET A 1 37.15 -45.02 32.84
N GLU A 2 36.52 -44.03 32.22
CA GLU A 2 36.53 -43.66 30.81
C GLU A 2 36.44 -42.13 30.63
N ASN A 3 36.89 -41.67 29.46
CA ASN A 3 36.92 -40.29 28.99
C ASN A 3 35.53 -39.83 28.53
N GLN A 4 35.22 -38.54 28.70
CA GLN A 4 34.81 -37.70 27.55
C GLN A 4 34.89 -36.20 27.87
N LYS A 5 35.64 -35.49 27.01
CA LYS A 5 35.77 -34.04 26.91
C LYS A 5 34.56 -33.43 26.17
N PRO A 6 34.35 -32.11 26.28
CA PRO A 6 33.11 -31.44 25.88
C PRO A 6 33.04 -31.24 24.37
N LEU A 7 31.82 -31.34 23.82
CA LEU A 7 31.48 -30.87 22.47
C LEU A 7 30.92 -29.45 22.59
N GLN A 8 31.70 -28.48 22.11
CA GLN A 8 31.18 -27.19 21.67
C GLN A 8 30.38 -27.41 20.37
N ASN A 9 29.17 -26.86 20.30
CA ASN A 9 28.49 -26.50 19.06
C ASN A 9 27.32 -25.61 19.49
N GLY A 10 27.13 -24.39 19.05
CA GLY A 10 27.52 -23.71 17.83
C GLY A 10 26.46 -22.63 17.70
N ASN A 11 26.88 -21.41 17.39
CA ASN A 11 26.01 -20.25 17.22
C ASN A 11 24.74 -20.60 16.42
N ASN A 12 23.57 -20.24 16.93
CA ASN A 12 22.48 -19.81 16.07
C ASN A 12 21.86 -18.57 16.69
N VAL A 13 22.40 -17.47 16.20
CA VAL A 13 21.98 -16.09 16.29
C VAL A 13 20.46 -16.01 16.46
N ALA A 14 20.03 -15.37 17.54
CA ALA A 14 18.67 -14.89 17.67
C ALA A 14 18.35 -14.12 16.38
N GLY A 15 17.45 -14.67 15.55
CA GLY A 15 16.97 -14.01 14.36
C GLY A 15 16.31 -12.71 14.79
N ASP A 16 17.07 -11.63 14.71
CA ASP A 16 16.61 -10.28 14.89
C ASP A 16 15.68 -9.99 13.71
N ASP A 17 14.37 -10.17 13.92
CA ASP A 17 13.29 -9.87 12.99
C ASP A 17 13.08 -8.35 12.85
N ARG A 18 14.19 -7.60 12.70
CA ARG A 18 14.21 -6.13 12.65
C ARG A 18 14.77 -5.55 11.36
N SER A 19 14.91 -6.32 10.28
CA SER A 19 15.39 -5.80 9.00
C SER A 19 14.46 -6.12 7.83
N ARG A 20 13.34 -5.39 7.75
CA ARG A 20 12.66 -5.10 6.48
C ARG A 20 12.19 -3.65 6.40
N VAL A 21 12.97 -2.71 6.96
CA VAL A 21 12.95 -1.36 6.39
C VAL A 21 13.54 -1.53 5.00
N GLY A 22 12.71 -1.42 3.97
CA GLY A 22 13.07 -1.82 2.62
C GLY A 22 14.23 -0.98 2.10
N ASP A 23 15.41 -1.58 1.92
CA ASP A 23 16.59 -0.91 1.37
C ASP A 23 16.45 -0.51 -0.11
N GLY A 24 15.26 -0.65 -0.70
CA GLY A 24 15.00 -0.44 -2.13
C GLY A 24 13.81 0.47 -2.38
N SER A 25 13.82 1.13 -3.53
CA SER A 25 12.71 1.95 -4.01
C SER A 25 11.46 1.11 -4.30
N ALA A 26 10.28 1.68 -4.10
CA ALA A 26 8.99 1.06 -4.37
C ALA A 26 8.07 1.97 -5.19
N LEU A 27 7.14 1.33 -5.90
CA LEU A 27 6.03 1.97 -6.60
C LEU A 27 4.72 1.49 -5.98
N ILE A 28 3.91 2.40 -5.48
CA ILE A 28 2.65 2.11 -4.79
C ILE A 28 1.51 2.75 -5.57
N PHE A 29 0.61 1.93 -6.10
CA PHE A 29 -0.60 2.41 -6.76
C PHE A 29 -1.61 2.87 -5.72
N LEU A 30 -1.78 4.18 -5.58
CA LEU A 30 -2.75 4.77 -4.67
C LEU A 30 -4.17 4.69 -5.24
N GLY A 31 -4.30 4.74 -6.56
CA GLY A 31 -5.56 4.48 -7.25
C GLY A 31 -5.36 4.06 -8.68
N THR A 32 -6.31 3.26 -9.17
CA THR A 32 -6.27 2.59 -10.48
C THR A 32 -7.58 2.77 -11.25
N GLY A 33 -8.47 3.64 -10.77
CA GLY A 33 -9.75 3.95 -11.39
C GLY A 33 -9.70 5.16 -12.32
N CYS A 34 -10.63 5.24 -13.26
CA CYS A 34 -10.81 6.40 -14.13
C CYS A 34 -11.21 7.66 -13.34
N SER A 35 -11.45 8.78 -14.05
CA SER A 35 -11.84 10.07 -13.46
C SER A 35 -13.11 10.01 -12.59
N SER A 36 -13.98 9.02 -12.82
CA SER A 36 -15.21 8.78 -12.06
C SER A 36 -15.02 7.96 -10.78
N ALA A 37 -13.86 7.32 -10.60
CA ALA A 37 -13.63 6.28 -9.59
C ALA A 37 -14.64 5.11 -9.66
N VAL A 38 -14.45 4.10 -8.80
CA VAL A 38 -15.39 3.01 -8.55
C VAL A 38 -15.49 2.78 -7.04
N PRO A 39 -16.69 2.79 -6.44
CA PRO A 39 -17.99 2.97 -7.09
C PRO A 39 -18.15 4.38 -7.68
N ASN A 40 -18.90 4.49 -8.78
CA ASN A 40 -19.28 5.78 -9.34
C ASN A 40 -20.39 6.39 -8.46
N ALA A 41 -20.18 7.62 -7.98
CA ALA A 41 -21.14 8.32 -7.11
C ALA A 41 -22.56 8.39 -7.72
N MET A 42 -22.69 8.54 -9.04
CA MET A 42 -24.00 8.57 -9.70
C MET A 42 -24.73 7.23 -9.60
N CYS A 43 -24.01 6.09 -9.66
CA CYS A 43 -24.64 4.78 -9.47
C CYS A 43 -25.15 4.57 -8.04
N LEU A 44 -24.67 5.35 -7.07
CA LEU A 44 -25.13 5.30 -5.67
C LEU A 44 -26.32 6.22 -5.43
N ILE A 45 -26.27 7.43 -5.99
CA ILE A 45 -27.31 8.45 -5.78
C ILE A 45 -28.51 8.20 -6.71
N GLN A 46 -28.26 7.67 -7.91
CA GLN A 46 -29.27 7.35 -8.92
C GLN A 46 -29.02 5.93 -9.46
N PRO A 47 -29.38 4.89 -8.70
CA PRO A 47 -29.18 3.51 -9.11
C PRO A 47 -29.97 3.17 -10.39
N SER A 48 -29.33 2.45 -11.32
CA SER A 48 -30.00 1.87 -12.49
C SER A 48 -30.71 0.56 -12.14
N ASP A 49 -31.62 0.12 -13.02
CA ASP A 49 -32.23 -1.21 -12.96
C ASP A 49 -31.97 -1.97 -14.29
N PRO A 50 -31.11 -3.02 -14.29
CA PRO A 50 -30.42 -3.59 -13.13
C PRO A 50 -29.29 -2.68 -12.60
N PRO A 51 -28.85 -2.86 -11.34
CA PRO A 51 -27.78 -2.08 -10.75
C PRO A 51 -26.43 -2.33 -11.44
N CYS A 52 -25.57 -1.32 -11.47
CA CYS A 52 -24.23 -1.43 -12.03
C CYS A 52 -23.42 -2.50 -11.28
N HIS A 53 -23.17 -3.63 -11.97
CA HIS A 53 -22.52 -4.81 -11.39
C HIS A 53 -21.18 -4.50 -10.70
N VAL A 54 -20.33 -3.70 -11.34
CA VAL A 54 -19.00 -3.35 -10.82
C VAL A 54 -19.10 -2.47 -9.56
N CYS A 55 -20.06 -1.54 -9.52
CA CYS A 55 -20.29 -0.73 -8.32
C CYS A 55 -20.81 -1.59 -7.16
N SER A 56 -21.75 -2.51 -7.43
CA SER A 56 -22.24 -3.45 -6.43
C SER A 56 -21.11 -4.33 -5.87
N GLN A 57 -20.23 -4.85 -6.73
CA GLN A 57 -19.06 -5.62 -6.29
C GLN A 57 -18.08 -4.79 -5.46
N SER A 58 -17.85 -3.52 -5.83
CA SER A 58 -16.96 -2.62 -5.09
C SER A 58 -17.44 -2.28 -3.67
N LEU A 59 -18.72 -2.54 -3.37
CA LEU A 59 -19.33 -2.31 -2.06
C LEU A 59 -19.55 -3.60 -1.25
N SER A 60 -19.19 -4.77 -1.80
CA SER A 60 -19.48 -6.07 -1.16
C SER A 60 -18.64 -6.37 0.10
N ILE A 61 -17.46 -5.78 0.20
CA ILE A 61 -16.53 -5.90 1.32
C ILE A 61 -15.82 -4.55 1.54
N PRO A 62 -15.21 -4.31 2.71
CA PRO A 62 -14.54 -3.05 3.01
C PRO A 62 -13.50 -2.63 1.96
N PRO A 63 -13.38 -1.33 1.63
CA PRO A 63 -12.53 -0.83 0.54
C PRO A 63 -11.08 -1.31 0.59
N GLU A 64 -10.47 -1.35 1.77
CA GLU A 64 -9.09 -1.80 2.00
C GLU A 64 -8.82 -3.25 1.56
N HIS A 65 -9.86 -4.08 1.48
CA HIS A 65 -9.80 -5.47 1.04
C HIS A 65 -10.45 -5.70 -0.33
N ASN A 66 -11.02 -4.66 -0.94
CA ASN A 66 -11.79 -4.78 -2.17
C ASN A 66 -11.02 -4.26 -3.40
N PRO A 67 -10.52 -5.11 -4.30
CA PRO A 67 -9.85 -4.67 -5.53
C PRO A 67 -10.81 -3.96 -6.51
N ASN A 68 -12.12 -4.14 -6.36
CA ASN A 68 -13.11 -3.42 -7.17
C ASN A 68 -13.36 -1.99 -6.67
N TYR A 69 -12.94 -1.66 -5.44
CA TYR A 69 -12.99 -0.30 -4.92
C TYR A 69 -11.75 0.49 -5.36
N ARG A 70 -11.92 1.31 -6.40
CA ARG A 70 -10.84 2.01 -7.09
C ARG A 70 -10.99 3.52 -6.99
N CYS A 71 -10.08 4.17 -6.26
CA CYS A 71 -9.91 5.62 -6.29
C CYS A 71 -9.39 6.08 -7.67
N ASN A 72 -9.41 7.40 -7.95
CA ASN A 72 -8.83 7.95 -9.18
C ASN A 72 -7.36 7.54 -9.34
N THR A 73 -6.88 7.44 -10.59
CA THR A 73 -5.47 7.19 -10.90
C THR A 73 -4.55 8.07 -10.07
N SER A 74 -3.61 7.44 -9.36
CA SER A 74 -2.56 8.10 -8.57
C SER A 74 -1.48 7.08 -8.20
N LEU A 75 -0.23 7.54 -8.15
CA LEU A 75 0.95 6.72 -7.86
C LEU A 75 1.81 7.40 -6.79
N LEU A 76 2.38 6.62 -5.89
CA LEU A 76 3.47 7.06 -5.02
C LEU A 76 4.76 6.34 -5.42
N ILE A 77 5.82 7.11 -5.59
CA ILE A 77 7.19 6.63 -5.70
C ILE A 77 7.83 6.82 -4.33
N ASP A 78 8.19 5.70 -3.69
CA ASP A 78 9.10 5.69 -2.55
C ASP A 78 10.51 5.46 -3.09
N TYR A 79 11.28 6.54 -3.23
CA TYR A 79 12.64 6.49 -3.76
C TYR A 79 13.67 6.41 -2.64
N CYS A 80 14.33 5.26 -2.52
CA CYS A 80 15.44 5.06 -1.60
C CYS A 80 16.75 5.51 -2.27
N SER A 81 17.39 6.55 -1.72
CA SER A 81 18.70 7.00 -2.19
C SER A 81 19.84 6.13 -1.65
N THR A 82 21.04 6.31 -2.21
CA THR A 82 22.24 5.53 -1.87
C THR A 82 22.66 5.59 -0.40
N ASN A 83 22.19 6.60 0.35
CA ASN A 83 22.41 6.76 1.78
C ASN A 83 21.25 6.21 2.64
N GLY A 84 20.31 5.47 2.06
CA GLY A 84 19.13 4.90 2.74
C GLY A 84 18.04 5.91 3.07
N MET A 85 18.13 7.16 2.59
CA MET A 85 17.06 8.14 2.78
C MET A 85 15.94 7.92 1.77
N HIS A 86 14.71 7.94 2.26
CA HIS A 86 13.51 7.81 1.43
C HIS A 86 12.93 9.16 1.06
N ASN A 87 12.65 9.36 -0.23
CA ASN A 87 11.92 10.48 -0.78
C ASN A 87 10.59 9.99 -1.39
N TYR A 88 9.49 10.58 -0.95
CA TYR A 88 8.15 10.18 -1.32
C TYR A 88 7.58 11.17 -2.34
N ILE A 89 7.51 10.76 -3.60
CA ILE A 89 7.00 11.58 -4.71
C ILE A 89 5.62 11.05 -5.09
N ILE A 90 4.60 11.89 -5.03
CA ILE A 90 3.25 11.53 -5.49
C ILE A 90 3.01 12.05 -6.89
N ILE A 91 2.35 11.25 -7.72
CA ILE A 91 1.88 11.61 -9.06
C ILE A 91 0.36 11.60 -9.02
N ASP A 92 -0.23 12.68 -9.53
CA ASP A 92 -1.68 12.93 -9.56
C ASP A 92 -2.30 12.99 -8.16
N VAL A 93 -2.56 14.22 -7.71
CA VAL A 93 -3.32 14.50 -6.49
C VAL A 93 -4.72 14.96 -6.88
N GLY A 94 -5.64 13.99 -6.94
CA GLY A 94 -7.00 14.19 -7.42
C GLY A 94 -8.07 14.25 -6.32
N LYS A 95 -9.33 14.14 -6.77
CA LYS A 95 -10.54 14.19 -5.93
C LYS A 95 -10.54 13.17 -4.80
N THR A 96 -9.95 11.99 -5.04
CA THR A 96 -9.90 10.89 -4.07
C THR A 96 -8.64 10.90 -3.19
N PHE A 97 -7.80 11.93 -3.24
CA PHE A 97 -6.53 11.96 -2.51
C PHE A 97 -6.68 11.72 -1.00
N LYS A 98 -7.66 12.38 -0.35
CA LYS A 98 -7.92 12.17 1.08
C LYS A 98 -8.15 10.70 1.42
N GLU A 99 -8.92 10.00 0.60
CA GLU A 99 -9.21 8.59 0.79
C GLU A 99 -7.99 7.69 0.54
N GLN A 100 -7.21 8.01 -0.49
CA GLN A 100 -5.95 7.31 -0.78
C GLN A 100 -4.95 7.43 0.38
N VAL A 101 -4.85 8.60 1.01
CA VAL A 101 -4.03 8.80 2.21
C VAL A 101 -4.54 7.91 3.35
N LEU A 102 -5.83 7.93 3.64
CA LEU A 102 -6.40 7.12 4.72
C LEU A 102 -6.17 5.62 4.51
N ARG A 103 -6.27 5.13 3.28
CA ARG A 103 -6.10 3.70 2.95
C ARG A 103 -4.64 3.29 2.89
N TRP A 104 -3.80 4.03 2.16
CA TRP A 104 -2.48 3.55 1.77
C TRP A 104 -1.35 4.16 2.58
N PHE A 105 -1.45 5.42 3.03
CA PHE A 105 -0.37 6.05 3.80
C PHE A 105 -0.29 5.45 5.20
N THR A 106 -1.44 5.21 5.82
CA THR A 106 -1.53 4.57 7.14
C THR A 106 -1.06 3.11 7.10
N PHE A 107 -1.32 2.41 5.99
CA PHE A 107 -0.95 1.02 5.77
C PHE A 107 0.57 0.89 5.50
N HIS A 108 1.10 1.64 4.54
CA HIS A 108 2.52 1.61 4.16
C HIS A 108 3.43 2.49 5.05
N LYS A 109 2.88 3.14 6.08
CA LYS A 109 3.61 4.01 7.02
C LYS A 109 4.38 5.15 6.35
N ILE A 110 3.77 5.73 5.30
CA ILE A 110 4.35 6.86 4.56
C ILE A 110 4.29 8.11 5.45
N PRO A 111 5.43 8.72 5.83
CA PRO A 111 5.47 9.75 6.86
C PRO A 111 5.19 11.16 6.34
N ARG A 112 5.45 11.40 5.05
CA ARG A 112 5.36 12.72 4.40
C ARG A 112 5.32 12.57 2.88
N ILE A 113 5.16 13.69 2.20
CA ILE A 113 5.32 13.82 0.76
C ILE A 113 6.41 14.86 0.53
N ASP A 114 7.44 14.49 -0.21
CA ASP A 114 8.59 15.36 -0.52
C ASP A 114 8.36 16.12 -1.84
N SER A 115 7.55 15.58 -2.75
CA SER A 115 7.22 16.24 -4.03
C SER A 115 5.88 15.77 -4.60
N VAL A 116 5.26 16.62 -5.41
CA VAL A 116 3.99 16.37 -6.13
C VAL A 116 4.23 16.65 -7.61
N SER A 117 3.83 15.71 -8.47
CA SER A 117 3.82 15.84 -9.93
C SER A 117 2.42 15.75 -10.52
#